data_AF-A0A5W8M8J6-F1
#
_entry.id   AF-A0A5W8M8J6-F1
#
_cell.length_a   1.000
_cell.length_b   1.000
_cell.length_c   1.000
_cell.angle_alpha   90.00
_cell.angle_beta   90.00
_cell.angle_gamma   90.00
#
_symmetry.space_group_name_H-M   'P 1'
#
loop_
_entity.id
_entity.type
_entity.pdbx_description
1 polymer ?
#
loop_
_entity_poly.entity_id
_entity_poly.type
_entity_poly.pdbx_seq_one_letter_code
_entity_poly.pdbx_strand_id
1 'polypeptide(L)'
;MIKQRTLKRIVQATGVGLHTGKKVTLTLRPAPANTGVIYRRTDLNPPVDFPADAKSVRDTMLCTCLVNEHDVRISTVEHLNAALAGLGIDNIVIEVNAPEIPIMDGSAAPFVYLLLDAGIDELNCAKKFVRIKETVRVEDGDKWAEFRPYNGFTLDFTIDFNHPAIDSSSQRYAMNFSADAFMRQISRARTFGFMRDIEYLQSRGLCLGGSFDCAIVVDDYRVLNEDGLRFEDEFVRHKMLDAIGDLFMCGHNIIGAFTAYKSGHALNNKLLQAVLAKQEAWEFVTFQDDAELPLAFKAPSTVLA
;
A
#
# COMPACT_ATOMS: atom_id res chain seq x y z
N MET A 1 17.00 13.83 15.91
CA MET A 1 15.62 13.43 16.21
C MET A 1 14.92 13.18 14.89
N ILE A 2 14.42 11.97 14.71
CA ILE A 2 13.69 11.59 13.51
C ILE A 2 12.32 12.27 13.50
N LYS A 3 12.09 13.09 12.49
CA LYS A 3 10.91 13.96 12.37
C LYS A 3 9.81 13.34 11.52
N GLN A 4 8.58 13.73 11.81
CA GLN A 4 7.44 13.45 10.93
C GLN A 4 7.60 14.16 9.59
N ARG A 5 7.07 13.56 8.53
CA ARG A 5 7.11 14.09 7.17
C ARG A 5 5.72 14.42 6.64
N THR A 6 5.66 15.48 5.86
CA THR A 6 4.52 15.91 5.05
C THR A 6 5.01 16.36 3.68
N LEU A 7 4.12 16.84 2.82
CA LEU A 7 4.50 17.37 1.50
C LEU A 7 4.94 18.83 1.59
N LYS A 8 5.87 19.29 0.73
CA LYS A 8 6.25 20.72 0.67
C LYS A 8 5.20 21.56 -0.06
N ARG A 9 4.53 20.99 -1.06
CA ARG A 9 3.55 21.70 -1.90
C ARG A 9 2.41 20.77 -2.29
N ILE A 10 1.33 21.37 -2.78
CA ILE A 10 0.21 20.64 -3.39
C ILE A 10 0.61 20.17 -4.79
N VAL A 11 0.25 18.94 -5.12
CA VAL A 11 0.41 18.38 -6.49
C VAL A 11 -0.88 17.69 -6.92
N GLN A 12 -1.05 17.56 -8.23
CA GLN A 12 -2.23 16.92 -8.83
C GLN A 12 -1.82 15.97 -9.94
N ALA A 13 -2.59 14.89 -10.07
CA ALA A 13 -2.53 13.98 -11.21
C ALA A 13 -3.94 13.63 -11.66
N THR A 14 -4.08 13.23 -12.92
CA THR A 14 -5.33 12.68 -13.43
C THR A 14 -5.10 11.29 -13.98
N GLY A 15 -5.97 10.36 -13.63
CA GLY A 15 -5.96 8.99 -14.14
C GLY A 15 -7.38 8.47 -14.31
N VAL A 16 -7.49 7.16 -14.52
CA VAL A 16 -8.79 6.47 -14.64
C VAL A 16 -9.02 5.64 -13.37
N GLY A 17 -10.24 5.63 -12.85
CA GLY A 17 -10.63 4.74 -11.76
C GLY A 17 -10.80 3.31 -12.24
N LEU A 18 -10.28 2.33 -11.50
CA LEU A 18 -10.36 0.91 -11.87
C LEU A 18 -11.81 0.43 -11.98
N HIS A 19 -12.66 0.81 -11.03
CA HIS A 19 -14.02 0.31 -10.93
C HIS A 19 -14.96 1.05 -11.88
N THR A 20 -14.89 2.38 -11.90
CA THR A 20 -15.83 3.22 -12.66
C THR A 20 -15.41 3.42 -14.12
N GLY A 21 -14.13 3.23 -14.46
CA GLY A 21 -13.59 3.59 -15.77
C GLY A 21 -13.62 5.09 -16.07
N LYS A 22 -13.93 5.94 -15.08
CA LYS A 22 -14.04 7.39 -15.25
C LYS A 22 -12.75 8.09 -14.91
N LYS A 23 -12.57 9.29 -15.49
CA LYS A 23 -11.47 10.18 -15.15
C LYS A 23 -11.58 10.63 -13.69
N VAL A 24 -10.50 10.44 -12.93
CA VAL A 24 -10.34 10.89 -11.54
C VAL A 24 -9.19 11.89 -11.47
N THR A 25 -9.41 13.00 -10.76
CA THR A 25 -8.38 13.96 -10.38
C THR A 25 -7.97 13.69 -8.94
N LEU A 26 -6.72 13.30 -8.75
CA LEU A 26 -6.07 13.12 -7.46
C LEU A 26 -5.35 14.42 -7.08
N THR A 27 -5.56 14.91 -5.86
CA THR A 27 -4.83 16.05 -5.29
C THR A 27 -4.19 15.63 -3.98
N LEU A 28 -2.87 15.81 -3.86
CA LEU A 28 -2.12 15.52 -2.64
C LEU A 28 -1.76 16.83 -1.96
N ARG A 29 -2.07 16.96 -0.67
CA ARG A 29 -1.87 18.19 0.11
C ARG A 29 -1.00 17.96 1.34
N PRO A 30 -0.16 18.94 1.72
CA PRO A 30 0.47 18.96 3.03
C PRO A 30 -0.57 18.94 4.16
N ALA A 31 -0.26 18.22 5.23
CA ALA A 31 -1.02 18.25 6.49
C ALA A 31 -0.12 18.57 7.69
N PRO A 32 -0.67 19.20 8.76
CA PRO A 32 0.05 19.44 10.01
C PRO A 32 0.50 18.15 10.72
N ALA A 33 1.42 18.28 11.68
CA ALA A 33 1.92 17.16 12.47
C ALA A 33 0.79 16.46 13.24
N ASN A 34 0.90 15.14 13.37
CA ASN A 34 -0.06 14.24 14.02
C ASN A 34 -1.46 14.18 13.37
N THR A 35 -1.64 14.73 12.17
CA THR A 35 -2.88 14.58 11.42
C THR A 35 -3.04 13.16 10.88
N GLY A 36 -1.92 12.51 10.52
CA GLY A 36 -1.94 11.21 9.86
C GLY A 36 -2.31 11.31 8.38
N VAL A 37 -2.68 10.17 7.81
CA VAL A 37 -3.13 10.05 6.42
C VAL A 37 -4.65 10.16 6.37
N ILE A 38 -5.16 11.17 5.66
CA ILE A 38 -6.59 11.39 5.47
C ILE A 38 -6.91 11.29 3.99
N TYR A 39 -7.75 10.34 3.63
CA TYR A 39 -8.40 10.29 2.32
C TYR A 39 -9.66 11.15 2.33
N ARG A 40 -9.99 11.82 1.23
CA ARG A 40 -11.14 12.72 1.13
C ARG A 40 -11.81 12.61 -0.24
N ARG A 41 -13.13 12.45 -0.20
CA ARG A 41 -13.99 12.53 -1.40
C ARG A 41 -14.56 13.93 -1.56
N THR A 42 -14.22 14.57 -2.66
CA THR A 42 -14.67 15.93 -3.02
C THR A 42 -15.73 15.95 -4.12
N ASP A 43 -16.13 14.77 -4.63
CA ASP A 43 -17.33 14.60 -5.44
C ASP A 43 -18.63 14.67 -4.60
N LEU A 44 -18.52 14.41 -3.30
CA LEU A 44 -19.59 14.58 -2.33
C LEU A 44 -19.66 16.02 -1.81
N ASN A 45 -20.86 16.47 -1.43
CA ASN A 45 -21.07 17.79 -0.85
C ASN A 45 -21.96 17.69 0.40
N PRO A 46 -21.42 17.96 1.61
CA PRO A 46 -20.03 18.35 1.89
C PRO A 46 -19.02 17.23 1.59
N PRO A 47 -17.72 17.55 1.41
CA PRO A 47 -16.67 16.55 1.28
C PRO A 47 -16.64 15.60 2.49
N VAL A 48 -16.26 14.35 2.25
CA VAL A 48 -16.21 13.31 3.30
C VAL A 48 -14.78 12.84 3.52
N ASP A 49 -14.35 12.82 4.77
CA ASP A 49 -13.00 12.43 5.19
C ASP A 49 -12.98 10.99 5.72
N PHE A 50 -11.90 10.29 5.40
CA PHE A 50 -11.61 8.92 5.78
C PHE A 50 -10.18 8.88 6.32
N PRO A 51 -9.98 9.00 7.64
CA PRO A 51 -8.69 8.71 8.25
C PRO A 51 -8.29 7.27 7.93
N ALA A 52 -7.06 7.06 7.49
CA ALA A 52 -6.51 5.72 7.30
C ALA A 52 -6.37 5.06 8.68
N ASP A 53 -7.26 4.11 8.97
CA ASP A 53 -7.29 3.34 10.20
C ASP A 53 -7.63 1.88 9.85
N ALA A 54 -6.91 0.94 10.46
CA ALA A 54 -7.11 -0.49 10.24
C ALA A 54 -8.56 -0.94 10.50
N LYS A 55 -9.28 -0.30 11.43
CA LYS A 55 -10.68 -0.59 11.78
C LYS A 55 -11.67 -0.05 10.75
N SER A 56 -11.27 0.91 9.92
CA SER A 56 -12.08 1.49 8.86
C SER A 56 -11.95 0.74 7.53
N VAL A 57 -11.03 -0.22 7.44
CA VAL A 57 -10.82 -1.04 6.23
C VAL A 57 -11.97 -2.03 6.02
N ARG A 58 -12.58 -2.04 4.84
CA ARG A 58 -13.65 -2.97 4.42
C ARG A 58 -13.46 -3.40 2.96
N ASP A 59 -14.37 -4.25 2.49
CA ASP A 59 -14.55 -4.63 1.06
C ASP A 59 -13.26 -5.06 0.35
N THR A 60 -12.56 -6.02 0.96
CA THR A 60 -11.21 -6.45 0.55
C THR A 60 -11.17 -7.40 -0.65
N MET A 61 -12.26 -7.51 -1.42
CA MET A 61 -12.39 -8.51 -2.49
C MET A 61 -11.66 -8.10 -3.77
N LEU A 62 -11.81 -6.83 -4.18
CA LEU A 62 -11.18 -6.31 -5.40
C LEU A 62 -10.04 -5.30 -5.12
N CYS A 63 -10.07 -4.66 -3.96
CA CYS A 63 -9.10 -3.66 -3.52
C CYS A 63 -9.22 -3.52 -1.99
N THR A 64 -8.48 -2.60 -1.39
CA THR A 64 -8.76 -2.13 -0.03
C THR A 64 -9.63 -0.87 -0.10
N CYS A 65 -10.72 -0.82 0.68
CA CYS A 65 -11.52 0.40 0.82
C CYS A 65 -11.57 0.89 2.27
N LEU A 66 -11.72 2.20 2.46
CA LEU A 66 -12.06 2.80 3.76
C LEU A 66 -13.55 3.14 3.79
N VAL A 67 -14.22 2.84 4.91
CA VAL A 67 -15.61 3.23 5.19
C VAL A 67 -15.67 4.24 6.33
N ASN A 68 -16.66 5.12 6.30
CA ASN A 68 -17.06 5.93 7.45
C ASN A 68 -18.25 5.29 8.20
N GLU A 69 -18.75 5.96 9.23
CA GLU A 69 -19.91 5.57 10.05
C GLU A 69 -21.24 5.48 9.29
N HIS A 70 -21.29 5.92 8.03
CA HIS A 70 -22.46 5.90 7.16
C HIS A 70 -22.27 4.99 5.93
N ASP A 71 -21.29 4.10 5.97
CA ASP A 71 -20.94 3.17 4.88
C ASP A 71 -20.58 3.84 3.55
N VAL A 72 -20.29 5.15 3.55
CA VAL A 72 -19.67 5.83 2.40
C VAL A 72 -18.26 5.28 2.24
N ARG A 73 -17.82 5.10 1.01
CA ARG A 73 -16.54 4.46 0.69
C ARG A 73 -15.61 5.35 -0.11
N ILE A 74 -14.32 5.13 0.11
CA ILE A 74 -13.26 5.40 -0.85
C ILE A 74 -12.46 4.13 -1.11
N SER A 75 -12.29 3.78 -2.38
CA SER A 75 -11.69 2.50 -2.83
C SER A 75 -10.29 2.66 -3.44
N THR A 76 -9.59 1.54 -3.58
CA THR A 76 -8.29 1.42 -4.29
C THR A 76 -7.17 2.21 -3.61
N VAL A 77 -7.15 2.22 -2.28
CA VAL A 77 -6.24 3.06 -1.51
C VAL A 77 -4.84 2.42 -1.35
N GLU A 78 -4.72 1.12 -1.53
CA GLU A 78 -3.55 0.29 -1.16
C GLU A 78 -2.26 0.66 -1.87
N HIS A 79 -2.26 0.92 -3.19
CA HIS A 79 -1.02 1.21 -3.93
C HIS A 79 -0.47 2.58 -3.61
N LEU A 80 -1.36 3.58 -3.46
CA LEU A 80 -0.96 4.90 -2.98
C LEU A 80 -0.48 4.80 -1.53
N ASN A 81 -1.17 4.04 -0.67
CA ASN A 81 -0.74 3.87 0.72
C ASN A 81 0.63 3.18 0.83
N ALA A 82 0.94 2.25 -0.08
CA ALA A 82 2.26 1.63 -0.19
C ALA A 82 3.34 2.65 -0.59
N ALA A 83 3.05 3.57 -1.51
CA ALA A 83 3.97 4.66 -1.86
C ALA A 83 4.23 5.61 -0.68
N LEU A 84 3.20 5.94 0.11
CA LEU A 84 3.35 6.75 1.33
C LEU A 84 4.26 6.06 2.35
N ALA A 85 4.04 4.76 2.58
CA ALA A 85 4.87 3.94 3.46
C ALA A 85 6.33 3.88 2.97
N GLY A 86 6.51 3.67 1.67
CA GLY A 86 7.79 3.62 0.96
C GLY A 86 8.64 4.87 1.13
N LEU A 87 8.02 6.04 1.03
CA LEU A 87 8.70 7.33 1.18
C LEU A 87 8.66 7.89 2.62
N GLY A 88 7.96 7.21 3.53
CA GLY A 88 7.85 7.56 4.93
C GLY A 88 7.06 8.84 5.18
N ILE A 89 5.97 9.08 4.42
CA ILE A 89 5.05 10.21 4.61
C ILE A 89 4.13 9.94 5.80
N ASP A 90 4.12 10.82 6.79
CA ASP A 90 3.32 10.63 8.02
C ASP A 90 2.01 11.40 7.99
N ASN A 91 2.00 12.59 7.40
CA ASN A 91 0.86 13.50 7.40
C ASN A 91 0.54 13.95 5.97
N ILE A 92 -0.69 13.71 5.51
CA ILE A 92 -1.12 14.06 4.16
C ILE A 92 -2.65 14.09 4.07
N VAL A 93 -3.20 15.00 3.27
CA VAL A 93 -4.59 14.94 2.81
C VAL A 93 -4.61 14.54 1.34
N ILE A 94 -5.39 13.53 1.02
CA ILE A 94 -5.48 12.89 -0.30
C ILE A 94 -6.90 13.09 -0.81
N GLU A 95 -7.09 13.99 -1.77
CA GLU A 95 -8.42 14.31 -2.30
C GLU A 95 -8.62 13.67 -3.66
N VAL A 96 -9.81 13.10 -3.87
CA VAL A 96 -10.29 12.66 -5.18
C VAL A 96 -11.68 13.19 -5.44
N ASN A 97 -11.94 13.58 -6.68
CA ASN A 97 -13.27 13.96 -7.15
C ASN A 97 -14.06 12.74 -7.69
N ALA A 98 -13.89 11.58 -7.06
CA ALA A 98 -14.53 10.33 -7.42
C ALA A 98 -14.54 9.35 -6.21
N PRO A 99 -15.26 8.22 -6.29
CA PRO A 99 -15.30 7.22 -5.23
C PRO A 99 -14.02 6.39 -5.02
N GLU A 100 -12.97 6.59 -5.82
CA GLU A 100 -11.79 5.73 -5.84
C GLU A 100 -10.53 6.51 -6.21
N ILE A 101 -9.36 5.99 -5.82
CA ILE A 101 -8.06 6.47 -6.29
C ILE A 101 -7.85 5.99 -7.74
N PRO A 102 -7.26 6.82 -8.65
CA PRO A 102 -6.96 6.37 -9.99
C PRO A 102 -5.97 5.19 -9.99
N ILE A 103 -6.19 4.18 -10.83
CA ILE A 103 -5.37 2.96 -10.86
C ILE A 103 -3.97 3.18 -11.46
N MET A 104 -3.79 4.28 -12.18
CA MET A 104 -2.56 4.62 -12.88
C MET A 104 -2.11 3.48 -13.81
N ASP A 105 -0.90 2.93 -13.61
CA ASP A 105 -0.37 1.80 -14.37
C ASP A 105 -0.52 0.46 -13.64
N GLY A 106 -1.32 0.42 -12.56
CA GLY A 106 -1.50 -0.76 -11.70
C GLY A 106 -0.42 -0.94 -10.66
N SER A 107 0.55 -0.03 -10.54
CA SER A 107 1.64 -0.09 -9.57
C SER A 107 1.71 1.18 -8.71
N ALA A 108 2.65 1.22 -7.75
CA ALA A 108 2.86 2.38 -6.89
C ALA A 108 3.80 3.43 -7.49
N ALA A 109 4.53 3.10 -8.56
CA ALA A 109 5.58 3.96 -9.11
C ALA A 109 5.08 5.34 -9.59
N PRO A 110 3.92 5.46 -10.27
CA PRO A 110 3.38 6.77 -10.62
C PRO A 110 3.13 7.68 -9.40
N PHE A 111 2.71 7.11 -8.27
CA PHE A 111 2.53 7.85 -7.03
C PHE A 111 3.85 8.24 -6.39
N VAL A 112 4.88 7.39 -6.48
CA VAL A 112 6.24 7.74 -6.03
C VAL A 112 6.74 8.99 -6.76
N TYR A 113 6.61 9.05 -8.09
CA TYR A 113 7.01 10.24 -8.85
C TYR A 113 6.22 11.49 -8.42
N LEU A 114 4.91 11.38 -8.27
CA LEU A 114 4.07 12.50 -7.83
C LEU A 114 4.43 13.00 -6.42
N LEU A 115 4.78 12.11 -5.50
CA LEU A 115 5.22 12.45 -4.16
C LEU A 115 6.61 13.12 -4.15
N LEU A 116 7.52 12.67 -5.04
CA LEU A 116 8.81 13.32 -5.23
C LEU A 116 8.66 14.74 -5.79
N ASP A 117 7.75 14.94 -6.75
CA ASP A 117 7.42 16.27 -7.29
C ASP A 117 6.87 17.23 -6.21
N ALA A 118 6.07 16.69 -5.28
CA ALA A 118 5.57 17.46 -4.14
C ALA A 118 6.69 17.87 -3.17
N GLY A 119 7.74 17.06 -3.07
CA GLY A 119 8.84 17.21 -2.14
C GLY A 119 8.42 16.92 -0.68
N ILE A 120 9.43 16.70 0.18
CA ILE A 120 9.23 16.34 1.59
C ILE A 120 9.50 17.51 2.52
N ASP A 121 8.55 17.84 3.39
CA ASP A 121 8.75 18.79 4.49
C ASP A 121 8.84 18.04 5.83
N GLU A 122 9.86 18.35 6.62
CA GLU A 122 10.08 17.74 7.94
C GLU A 122 9.49 18.62 9.05
N LEU A 123 8.50 18.08 9.74
CA LEU A 123 7.78 18.78 10.79
C LEU A 123 8.54 18.68 12.11
N ASN A 124 8.46 19.72 12.94
CA ASN A 124 9.09 19.73 14.27
C ASN A 124 8.31 18.88 15.30
N CYS A 125 8.10 17.60 14.98
CA CYS A 125 7.45 16.60 15.81
C CYS A 125 8.10 15.23 15.57
N ALA A 126 8.31 14.45 16.63
CA ALA A 126 8.93 13.14 16.51
C ALA A 126 8.05 12.17 15.70
N LYS A 127 8.67 11.45 14.76
CA LYS A 127 8.01 10.34 14.05
C LYS A 127 7.88 9.16 14.99
N LYS A 128 6.65 8.65 15.12
CA LYS A 128 6.33 7.46 15.92
C LYS A 128 6.38 6.22 15.02
N PHE A 129 7.03 5.17 15.51
CA PHE A 129 7.06 3.84 14.91
C PHE A 129 6.35 2.85 15.81
N VAL A 130 5.71 1.85 15.22
CA VAL A 130 5.13 0.71 15.96
C VAL A 130 6.20 -0.38 16.06
N ARG A 131 6.71 -0.66 17.26
CA ARG A 131 7.72 -1.70 17.48
C ARG A 131 7.05 -2.98 17.96
N ILE A 132 7.23 -4.08 17.23
CA ILE A 132 6.74 -5.40 17.60
C ILE A 132 7.60 -5.98 18.74
N LYS A 133 6.94 -6.41 19.82
CA LYS A 133 7.55 -6.98 21.03
C LYS A 133 7.22 -8.45 21.26
N GLU A 134 6.12 -8.93 20.71
CA GLU A 134 5.73 -10.34 20.76
C GLU A 134 5.37 -10.85 19.37
N THR A 135 5.51 -12.16 19.16
CA THR A 135 5.00 -12.79 17.93
C THR A 135 3.48 -12.76 17.94
N VAL A 136 2.89 -12.28 16.84
CA VAL A 136 1.44 -12.27 16.60
C VAL A 136 1.17 -12.91 15.25
N ARG A 137 0.27 -13.88 15.22
CA ARG A 137 -0.05 -14.66 14.03
C ARG A 137 -1.56 -14.74 13.87
N VAL A 138 -2.02 -14.69 12.61
CA VAL A 138 -3.41 -14.91 12.22
C VAL A 138 -3.47 -15.89 11.06
N GLU A 139 -4.58 -16.65 11.01
CA GLU A 139 -4.78 -17.71 10.02
C GLU A 139 -6.19 -17.63 9.41
N ASP A 140 -6.34 -18.13 8.19
CA ASP A 140 -7.60 -18.32 7.47
C ASP A 140 -7.46 -19.55 6.55
N GLY A 141 -7.90 -20.72 7.02
CA GLY A 141 -7.69 -21.98 6.32
C GLY A 141 -6.21 -22.32 6.22
N ASP A 142 -5.70 -22.44 4.98
CA ASP A 142 -4.28 -22.67 4.69
C ASP A 142 -3.43 -21.38 4.64
N LYS A 143 -4.08 -20.20 4.68
CA LYS A 143 -3.42 -18.90 4.62
C LYS A 143 -3.01 -18.43 6.01
N TRP A 144 -1.89 -17.73 6.09
CA TRP A 144 -1.46 -17.12 7.35
C TRP A 144 -0.59 -15.87 7.15
N ALA A 145 -0.60 -15.01 8.15
CA ALA A 145 0.28 -13.85 8.25
C ALA A 145 0.78 -13.68 9.69
N GLU A 146 2.02 -13.25 9.86
CA GLU A 146 2.70 -13.19 11.15
C GLU A 146 3.61 -11.97 11.25
N PHE A 147 3.65 -11.38 12.44
CA PHE A 147 4.70 -10.47 12.87
C PHE A 147 5.55 -11.10 13.96
N ARG A 148 6.87 -10.88 13.89
CA ARG A 148 7.83 -11.23 14.96
C ARG A 148 8.67 -10.01 15.37
N PRO A 149 9.16 -9.95 16.62
CA PRO A 149 10.10 -8.92 17.04
C PRO A 149 11.38 -8.96 16.20
N TYR A 150 11.77 -7.83 15.65
CA TYR A 150 12.97 -7.69 14.84
C TYR A 150 13.42 -6.22 14.79
N ASN A 151 14.72 -5.94 14.91
CA ASN A 151 15.27 -4.59 14.89
C ASN A 151 15.50 -4.09 13.46
N GLY A 152 14.41 -3.82 12.75
CA GLY A 152 14.38 -3.37 11.37
C GLY A 152 12.99 -3.64 10.78
N PHE A 153 12.90 -3.70 9.46
CA PHE A 153 11.66 -4.13 8.80
C PHE A 153 11.97 -5.08 7.66
N THR A 154 11.48 -6.30 7.76
CA THR A 154 11.61 -7.34 6.72
C THR A 154 10.24 -7.83 6.33
N LEU A 155 10.12 -8.23 5.07
CA LEU A 155 8.93 -8.85 4.52
C LEU A 155 9.32 -10.12 3.79
N ASP A 156 8.59 -11.19 4.05
CA ASP A 156 8.72 -12.48 3.38
C ASP A 156 7.32 -12.94 2.97
N PHE A 157 7.06 -12.94 1.66
CA PHE A 157 5.74 -13.19 1.10
C PHE A 157 5.79 -14.38 0.16
N THR A 158 4.91 -15.33 0.37
CA THR A 158 4.72 -16.47 -0.52
C THR A 158 3.30 -16.46 -1.08
N ILE A 159 3.18 -16.46 -2.41
CA ILE A 159 1.95 -16.78 -3.13
C ILE A 159 1.94 -18.29 -3.44
N ASP A 160 0.77 -18.83 -3.77
CA ASP A 160 0.61 -20.24 -4.15
C ASP A 160 -0.43 -20.31 -5.28
N PHE A 161 -0.02 -19.89 -6.46
CA PHE A 161 -0.85 -19.93 -7.66
C PHE A 161 -0.49 -21.16 -8.48
N ASN A 162 -1.47 -22.02 -8.71
CA ASN A 162 -1.35 -23.09 -9.68
C ASN A 162 -1.69 -22.55 -11.08
N HIS A 163 -0.75 -21.81 -11.67
CA HIS A 163 -0.94 -21.18 -12.98
C HIS A 163 0.30 -21.34 -13.88
N PRO A 164 0.18 -21.73 -15.16
CA PRO A 164 1.33 -21.96 -16.03
C PRO A 164 2.24 -20.73 -16.24
N ALA A 165 1.68 -19.52 -16.12
CA ALA A 165 2.44 -18.28 -16.23
C ALA A 165 3.22 -17.89 -14.95
N ILE A 166 3.07 -18.64 -13.85
CA ILE A 166 3.71 -18.36 -12.56
C ILE A 166 4.54 -19.58 -12.16
N ASP A 167 5.84 -19.54 -12.47
CA ASP A 167 6.76 -20.62 -12.13
C ASP A 167 6.88 -20.79 -10.61
N SER A 168 7.00 -22.03 -10.15
CA SER A 168 7.17 -22.38 -8.74
C SER A 168 8.34 -21.66 -8.05
N SER A 169 9.43 -21.39 -8.79
CA SER A 169 10.60 -20.66 -8.29
C SER A 169 10.35 -19.17 -8.05
N SER A 170 9.28 -18.62 -8.61
CA SER A 170 8.93 -17.19 -8.54
C SER A 170 7.78 -16.88 -7.56
N GLN A 171 7.37 -17.86 -6.74
CA GLN A 171 6.21 -17.71 -5.85
C GLN A 171 6.56 -17.21 -4.45
N ARG A 172 7.84 -17.02 -4.12
CA ARG A 172 8.29 -16.42 -2.86
C ARG A 172 9.22 -15.25 -3.11
N TYR A 173 8.96 -14.15 -2.43
CA TYR A 173 9.83 -12.99 -2.43
C TYR A 173 10.08 -12.51 -1.00
N ALA A 174 11.34 -12.23 -0.69
CA ALA A 174 11.75 -11.74 0.62
C ALA A 174 12.67 -10.53 0.46
N MET A 175 12.47 -9.51 1.29
CA MET A 175 13.30 -8.31 1.28
C MET A 175 13.51 -7.72 2.67
N ASN A 176 14.66 -7.06 2.82
CA ASN A 176 14.85 -6.04 3.84
C ASN A 176 14.28 -4.72 3.29
N PHE A 177 13.31 -4.14 3.98
CA PHE A 177 12.71 -2.90 3.54
C PHE A 177 13.70 -1.74 3.63
N SER A 178 13.64 -0.84 2.65
CA SER A 178 14.16 0.53 2.71
C SER A 178 13.43 1.34 1.66
N ALA A 179 13.44 2.68 1.75
CA ALA A 179 12.84 3.52 0.73
C ALA A 179 13.43 3.23 -0.67
N ASP A 180 14.76 3.08 -0.76
CA ASP A 180 15.42 2.77 -2.03
C ASP A 180 15.09 1.37 -2.56
N ALA A 181 15.03 0.37 -1.67
CA ALA A 181 14.65 -0.99 -2.06
C ALA A 181 13.18 -1.02 -2.53
N PHE A 182 12.27 -0.33 -1.83
CA PHE A 182 10.88 -0.17 -2.25
C PHE A 182 10.79 0.45 -3.64
N MET A 183 11.44 1.61 -3.86
CA MET A 183 11.37 2.30 -5.15
C MET A 183 11.91 1.43 -6.30
N ARG A 184 13.03 0.74 -6.10
CA ARG A 184 13.69 -0.02 -7.18
C ARG A 184 13.08 -1.40 -7.43
N GLN A 185 12.71 -2.11 -6.35
CA GLN A 185 12.37 -3.52 -6.41
C GLN A 185 10.86 -3.80 -6.35
N ILE A 186 10.08 -2.90 -5.74
CA ILE A 186 8.66 -3.13 -5.46
C ILE A 186 7.76 -2.18 -6.24
N SER A 187 8.06 -0.87 -6.24
CA SER A 187 7.11 0.16 -6.64
C SER A 187 6.53 -0.01 -8.05
N ARG A 188 7.29 -0.61 -8.97
CA ARG A 188 6.89 -0.83 -10.36
C ARG A 188 6.13 -2.14 -10.60
N ALA A 189 5.99 -3.01 -9.60
CA ALA A 189 5.29 -4.28 -9.77
C ALA A 189 3.78 -4.03 -9.90
N ARG A 190 3.20 -4.40 -11.04
CA ARG A 190 1.81 -4.12 -11.37
C ARG A 190 0.85 -5.15 -10.78
N THR A 191 -0.39 -4.71 -10.56
CA THR A 191 -1.50 -5.59 -10.23
C THR A 191 -1.79 -6.55 -11.37
N PHE A 192 -2.55 -7.60 -11.07
CA PHE A 192 -2.81 -8.66 -12.04
C PHE A 192 -4.19 -9.27 -11.84
N GLY A 193 -4.75 -9.79 -12.95
CA GLY A 193 -6.04 -10.46 -12.94
C GLY A 193 -6.18 -11.44 -14.10
N PHE A 194 -7.13 -12.36 -13.97
CA PHE A 194 -7.47 -13.31 -15.01
C PHE A 194 -8.40 -12.67 -16.04
N MET A 195 -8.14 -12.88 -17.32
CA MET A 195 -8.95 -12.33 -18.42
C MET A 195 -10.44 -12.68 -18.24
N ARG A 196 -10.75 -13.94 -17.93
CA ARG A 196 -12.14 -14.38 -17.69
C ARG A 196 -12.81 -13.64 -16.54
N ASP A 197 -12.07 -13.37 -15.46
CA ASP A 197 -12.61 -12.65 -14.30
C ASP A 197 -12.84 -11.17 -14.63
N ILE A 198 -11.93 -10.56 -15.39
CA ILE A 198 -12.07 -9.17 -15.85
C ILE A 198 -13.30 -9.04 -16.77
N GLU A 199 -13.44 -9.92 -17.77
CA GLU A 199 -14.61 -9.95 -18.67
C GLU A 199 -15.91 -10.16 -17.89
N TYR A 200 -15.91 -11.09 -16.92
CA TYR A 200 -17.06 -11.33 -16.06
C TYR A 200 -17.40 -10.10 -15.21
N LEU A 201 -16.43 -9.47 -14.56
CA LEU A 201 -16.63 -8.26 -13.76
C LEU A 201 -17.18 -7.12 -14.63
N GLN A 202 -16.63 -6.91 -15.81
CA GLN A 202 -17.08 -5.88 -16.76
C GLN A 202 -18.51 -6.14 -17.23
N SER A 203 -18.88 -7.40 -17.48
CA SER A 203 -20.27 -7.78 -17.82
C SER A 203 -21.27 -7.45 -16.70
N ARG A 204 -20.80 -7.28 -15.47
CA ARG A 204 -21.58 -6.89 -14.29
C ARG A 204 -21.44 -5.40 -13.93
N GLY A 205 -20.77 -4.60 -14.76
CA GLY A 205 -20.56 -3.17 -14.50
C GLY A 205 -19.46 -2.88 -13.47
N LEU A 206 -18.54 -3.81 -13.24
CA LEU A 206 -17.39 -3.68 -12.33
C LEU A 206 -16.08 -3.69 -13.15
N CYS A 207 -14.98 -3.20 -12.57
CA CYS A 207 -13.65 -3.21 -13.23
C CYS A 207 -13.66 -2.54 -14.64
N LEU A 208 -14.47 -1.48 -14.80
CA LEU A 208 -14.68 -0.83 -16.10
C LEU A 208 -13.46 -0.06 -16.60
N GLY A 209 -12.51 0.27 -15.71
CA GLY A 209 -11.23 0.88 -16.04
C GLY A 209 -10.08 -0.13 -16.19
N GLY A 210 -10.35 -1.43 -16.06
CA GLY A 210 -9.35 -2.49 -16.24
C GLY A 210 -8.91 -2.60 -17.70
N SER A 211 -7.61 -2.47 -17.94
CA SER A 211 -6.96 -2.64 -19.25
C SER A 211 -5.55 -3.19 -19.10
N PHE A 212 -4.90 -3.52 -20.22
CA PHE A 212 -3.47 -3.90 -20.23
C PHE A 212 -2.53 -2.79 -19.73
N ASP A 213 -2.99 -1.54 -19.75
CA ASP A 213 -2.20 -0.39 -19.30
C ASP A 213 -2.12 -0.31 -17.77
N CYS A 214 -3.08 -0.90 -17.06
CA CYS A 214 -3.20 -0.82 -15.61
C CYS A 214 -3.18 -2.17 -14.89
N ALA A 215 -3.01 -3.29 -15.61
CA ALA A 215 -2.87 -4.61 -15.01
C ALA A 215 -2.09 -5.57 -15.92
N ILE A 216 -1.42 -6.54 -15.29
CA ILE A 216 -0.99 -7.75 -15.97
C ILE A 216 -2.21 -8.64 -16.13
N VAL A 217 -2.55 -8.97 -17.37
CA VAL A 217 -3.70 -9.82 -17.65
C VAL A 217 -3.18 -11.19 -18.09
N VAL A 218 -3.69 -12.24 -17.45
CA VAL A 218 -3.36 -13.63 -17.78
C VAL A 218 -4.59 -14.36 -18.32
N ASP A 219 -4.42 -15.16 -19.37
CA ASP A 219 -5.39 -16.22 -19.72
C ASP A 219 -5.04 -17.50 -18.95
N ASP A 220 -5.64 -18.65 -19.28
CA ASP A 220 -5.35 -19.92 -18.58
C ASP A 220 -3.90 -20.44 -18.76
N TYR A 221 -3.11 -19.83 -19.65
CA TYR A 221 -1.83 -20.38 -20.11
C TYR A 221 -0.68 -19.38 -20.00
N ARG A 222 -0.90 -18.08 -20.19
CA ARG A 222 0.18 -17.09 -20.35
C ARG A 222 -0.24 -15.67 -19.98
N VAL A 223 0.77 -14.81 -19.85
CA VAL A 223 0.61 -13.35 -19.82
C VAL A 223 0.20 -12.84 -21.20
N LEU A 224 -0.78 -11.94 -21.25
CA LEU A 224 -1.33 -11.37 -22.48
C LEU A 224 -0.74 -10.00 -22.85
N ASN A 225 -0.14 -9.28 -21.89
CA ASN A 225 0.52 -7.99 -22.17
C ASN A 225 1.67 -8.20 -23.17
N GLU A 226 1.70 -7.42 -24.25
CA GLU A 226 2.68 -7.57 -25.35
C GLU A 226 4.13 -7.41 -24.85
N ASP A 227 4.37 -6.45 -23.96
CA ASP A 227 5.68 -6.18 -23.35
C ASP A 227 6.05 -7.18 -22.22
N GLY A 228 5.16 -8.12 -21.89
CA GLY A 228 5.36 -9.10 -20.83
C GLY A 228 5.41 -8.50 -19.42
N LEU A 229 6.28 -9.09 -18.59
CA LEU A 229 6.47 -8.72 -17.19
C LEU A 229 7.63 -7.73 -17.03
N ARG A 230 7.50 -6.81 -16.06
CA ARG A 230 8.58 -5.90 -15.63
C ARG A 230 9.63 -6.62 -14.76
N PHE A 231 9.23 -7.72 -14.13
CA PHE A 231 10.06 -8.62 -13.32
C PHE A 231 9.58 -10.05 -13.52
N GLU A 232 10.48 -11.04 -13.52
CA GLU A 232 10.08 -12.46 -13.63
C GLU A 232 9.12 -12.89 -12.51
N ASP A 233 9.29 -12.31 -11.32
CA ASP A 233 8.53 -12.52 -10.09
C ASP A 233 7.56 -11.35 -9.79
N GLU A 234 7.06 -10.65 -10.81
CA GLU A 234 6.23 -9.43 -10.66
C GLU A 234 4.96 -9.67 -9.81
N PHE A 235 4.33 -10.84 -9.94
CA PHE A 235 3.12 -11.20 -9.19
C PHE A 235 3.34 -11.17 -7.67
N VAL A 236 4.38 -11.83 -7.16
CA VAL A 236 4.66 -11.89 -5.72
C VAL A 236 5.21 -10.56 -5.21
N ARG A 237 5.96 -9.81 -6.03
CA ARG A 237 6.39 -8.44 -5.70
C ARG A 237 5.18 -7.52 -5.53
N HIS A 238 4.17 -7.65 -6.38
CA HIS A 238 2.93 -6.89 -6.23
C HIS A 238 2.17 -7.26 -4.96
N LYS A 239 2.08 -8.55 -4.60
CA LYS A 239 1.49 -8.93 -3.31
C LYS A 239 2.26 -8.39 -2.11
N MET A 240 3.58 -8.21 -2.22
CA MET A 240 4.37 -7.50 -1.21
C MET A 240 4.11 -5.99 -1.22
N LEU A 241 3.92 -5.36 -2.39
CA LEU A 241 3.49 -3.96 -2.52
C LEU A 241 2.15 -3.75 -1.78
N ASP A 242 1.16 -4.61 -2.05
CA ASP A 242 -0.13 -4.61 -1.36
C ASP A 242 0.04 -4.72 0.15
N ALA A 243 0.86 -5.67 0.63
CA ALA A 243 1.10 -5.87 2.05
C ALA A 243 1.71 -4.62 2.71
N ILE A 244 2.65 -3.94 2.06
CA ILE A 244 3.22 -2.68 2.56
C ILE A 244 2.12 -1.62 2.71
N GLY A 245 1.23 -1.50 1.71
CA GLY A 245 0.09 -0.59 1.75
C GLY A 245 -0.92 -0.93 2.85
N ASP A 246 -1.29 -2.20 2.99
CA ASP A 246 -2.24 -2.67 4.01
C ASP A 246 -1.70 -2.44 5.43
N LEU A 247 -0.42 -2.77 5.67
CA LEU A 247 0.24 -2.61 6.96
C LEU A 247 0.35 -1.13 7.38
N PHE A 248 0.46 -0.23 6.40
CA PHE A 248 0.51 1.21 6.65
C PHE A 248 -0.87 1.83 6.92
N MET A 249 -1.96 1.06 6.90
CA MET A 249 -3.29 1.54 7.33
C MET A 249 -3.36 1.89 8.83
N CYS A 250 -2.32 1.58 9.62
CA CYS A 250 -2.18 2.08 10.99
C CYS A 250 -1.56 3.49 11.07
N GLY A 251 -1.15 4.08 9.94
CA GLY A 251 -0.54 5.40 9.85
C GLY A 251 0.91 5.48 10.36
N HIS A 252 1.54 4.34 10.67
CA HIS A 252 2.87 4.28 11.24
C HIS A 252 3.73 3.21 10.57
N ASN A 253 5.03 3.49 10.40
CA ASN A 253 5.98 2.46 9.98
C ASN A 253 6.20 1.46 11.13
N ILE A 254 6.30 0.17 10.80
CA ILE A 254 6.40 -0.94 11.76
C ILE A 254 7.85 -1.45 11.84
N ILE A 255 8.40 -1.53 13.04
CA ILE A 255 9.68 -2.20 13.34
C ILE A 255 9.37 -3.64 13.75
N GLY A 256 9.64 -4.60 12.88
CA GLY A 256 9.35 -6.01 13.04
C GLY A 256 9.63 -6.83 11.79
N ALA A 257 9.49 -8.15 11.88
CA ALA A 257 9.60 -9.05 10.74
C ALA A 257 8.20 -9.54 10.35
N PHE A 258 7.77 -9.24 9.12
CA PHE A 258 6.51 -9.69 8.56
C PHE A 258 6.74 -10.94 7.70
N THR A 259 5.92 -11.96 7.89
CA THR A 259 5.93 -13.16 7.06
C THR A 259 4.51 -13.56 6.72
N ALA A 260 4.26 -13.91 5.46
CA ALA A 260 2.94 -14.25 4.97
C ALA A 260 2.98 -15.38 3.94
N TYR A 261 1.99 -16.25 4.03
CA TYR A 261 1.75 -17.34 3.08
C TYR A 261 0.30 -17.26 2.61
N LYS A 262 0.12 -17.10 1.29
CA LYS A 262 -1.19 -16.94 0.63
C LYS A 262 -2.05 -15.83 1.23
N SER A 263 -1.41 -14.84 1.85
CA SER A 263 -2.11 -13.70 2.44
C SER A 263 -2.67 -12.79 1.35
N GLY A 264 -3.57 -11.90 1.76
CA GLY A 264 -4.13 -10.82 0.96
C GLY A 264 -4.69 -9.74 1.89
N HIS A 265 -5.37 -8.74 1.33
CA HIS A 265 -5.84 -7.57 2.06
C HIS A 265 -6.60 -7.91 3.36
N ALA A 266 -7.54 -8.86 3.30
CA ALA A 266 -8.31 -9.30 4.45
C ALA A 266 -7.43 -9.83 5.59
N LEU A 267 -6.47 -10.70 5.28
CA LEU A 267 -5.63 -11.37 6.27
C LEU A 267 -4.52 -10.44 6.78
N ASN A 268 -3.99 -9.56 5.92
CA ASN A 268 -3.07 -8.48 6.31
C ASN A 268 -3.75 -7.53 7.31
N ASN A 269 -4.98 -7.09 7.01
CA ASN A 269 -5.74 -6.23 7.92
C ASN A 269 -6.10 -6.96 9.23
N LYS A 270 -6.48 -8.24 9.17
CA LYS A 270 -6.71 -9.08 10.36
C LYS A 270 -5.47 -9.15 11.25
N LEU A 271 -4.27 -9.32 10.65
CA LEU A 271 -3.01 -9.30 11.40
C LEU A 271 -2.78 -7.94 12.06
N LEU A 272 -2.94 -6.85 11.29
CA LEU A 272 -2.72 -5.50 11.79
C LEU A 272 -3.64 -5.19 12.98
N GLN A 273 -4.93 -5.52 12.88
CA GLN A 273 -5.87 -5.38 13.99
C GLN A 273 -5.50 -6.27 15.18
N ALA A 274 -5.07 -7.51 14.96
CA ALA A 274 -4.67 -8.42 16.03
C ALA A 274 -3.45 -7.90 16.82
N VAL A 275 -2.45 -7.33 16.12
CA VAL A 275 -1.30 -6.67 16.75
C VAL A 275 -1.79 -5.48 17.58
N LEU A 276 -2.53 -4.56 16.96
CA LEU A 276 -2.95 -3.31 17.60
C LEU A 276 -3.89 -3.52 18.80
N ALA A 277 -4.69 -4.60 18.79
CA ALA A 277 -5.56 -4.96 19.90
C ALA A 277 -4.79 -5.57 21.09
N LYS A 278 -3.60 -6.14 20.87
CA LYS A 278 -2.79 -6.76 21.92
C LYS A 278 -1.72 -5.77 22.39
N GLN A 279 -2.06 -4.94 23.37
CA GLN A 279 -1.21 -3.86 23.90
C GLN A 279 0.24 -4.31 24.23
N GLU A 280 0.43 -5.50 24.81
CA GLU A 280 1.76 -6.00 25.17
C GLU A 280 2.61 -6.43 23.96
N ALA A 281 1.97 -6.70 22.81
CA ALA A 281 2.68 -7.15 21.61
C ALA A 281 3.37 -6.02 20.85
N TRP A 282 3.10 -4.75 21.18
CA TRP A 282 3.71 -3.62 20.50
C TRP A 282 3.88 -2.40 21.41
N GLU A 283 4.62 -1.41 20.95
CA GLU A 283 4.68 -0.10 21.58
C GLU A 283 5.07 0.98 20.57
N PHE A 284 4.78 2.24 20.90
CA PHE A 284 5.34 3.36 20.16
C PHE A 284 6.78 3.63 20.58
N VAL A 285 7.65 3.83 19.60
CA VAL A 285 9.02 4.33 19.80
C VAL A 285 9.28 5.55 18.93
N THR A 286 10.19 6.41 19.40
CA THR A 286 10.71 7.57 18.68
C THR A 286 12.22 7.60 18.82
N PHE A 287 12.95 8.15 17.86
CA PHE A 287 14.41 8.20 17.88
C PHE A 287 14.90 9.65 18.04
N GLN A 288 15.56 9.94 19.16
CA GLN A 288 16.17 11.25 19.41
C GLN A 288 17.51 11.39 18.70
N ASP A 289 18.29 10.31 18.68
CA ASP A 289 19.51 10.19 17.88
C ASP A 289 19.19 9.46 16.57
N ASP A 290 19.63 10.04 15.46
CA ASP A 290 19.42 9.49 14.12
C ASP A 290 20.24 8.20 13.91
N ALA A 291 21.30 7.99 14.72
CA ALA A 291 22.12 6.78 14.69
C ALA A 291 21.38 5.52 15.19
N GLU A 292 20.36 5.68 16.03
CA GLU A 292 19.56 4.57 16.56
C GLU A 292 18.45 4.10 15.60
N LEU A 293 18.15 4.89 14.57
CA LEU A 293 17.11 4.56 13.59
C LEU A 293 17.54 3.31 12.78
N PRO A 294 16.72 2.24 12.74
CA PRO A 294 17.02 1.09 11.90
C PRO A 294 17.22 1.47 10.43
N LEU A 295 18.19 0.84 9.77
CA LEU A 295 18.56 1.14 8.37
C LEU A 295 17.36 1.14 7.42
N ALA A 296 16.34 0.34 7.72
CA ALA A 296 15.11 0.24 6.94
C ALA A 296 14.35 1.56 6.78
N PHE A 297 14.52 2.52 7.69
CA PHE A 297 13.73 3.75 7.72
C PHE A 297 14.56 5.01 7.49
N LYS A 298 15.82 4.86 7.08
CA LYS A 298 16.65 6.01 6.66
C LYS A 298 16.01 6.74 5.48
N ALA A 299 16.29 8.04 5.39
CA ALA A 299 15.80 8.87 4.30
C ALA A 299 16.21 8.28 2.93
N PRO A 300 15.33 8.34 1.92
CA PRO A 300 15.67 7.90 0.57
C PRO A 300 16.86 8.68 0.01
N SER A 301 17.78 7.99 -0.65
CA SER A 301 19.00 8.59 -1.21
C SER A 301 18.68 9.67 -2.26
N THR A 302 17.55 9.53 -2.95
CA THR A 302 17.06 10.45 -3.99
C THR A 302 16.43 11.74 -3.46
N VAL A 303 16.09 11.81 -2.17
CA VAL A 303 15.56 13.03 -1.53
C VAL A 303 16.67 13.90 -0.93
N LEU A 304 17.89 13.36 -0.83
CA LEU A 304 19.08 14.05 -0.33
C LEU A 304 19.91 14.73 -1.43
N ALA A 305 19.49 14.63 -2.70
CA ALA A 305 20.16 15.21 -3.87
C ALA A 305 19.46 16.47 -4.38
#